data_AF-A0A832Z9I0-F1
#
_entry.id   AF-A0A832Z9I0-F1
#
_cell.length_a   1.000
_cell.length_b   1.000
_cell.length_c   1.000
_cell.angle_alpha   90.00
_cell.angle_beta   90.00
_cell.angle_gamma   90.00
#
_symmetry.space_group_name_H-M   'P 1'
#
loop_
_entity.id
_entity.type
_entity.pdbx_description
1 polymer ?
#
loop_
_entity_poly.entity_id
_entity_poly.type
_entity_poly.pdbx_seq_one_letter_code
_entity_poly.pdbx_strand_id
1 'polypeptide(L)'
;MKAPGTVPSGAEWDAELNQIFGNTGVIVARLGIAFHLATLLEEYTPSTCLLQAEEQNNKWVYVFYAKNCPDKSWLEEVTAYIESTLTKHLLSTDRIVVKCFDNPIGSSCLHADSISIKMLEVVENNIMPILHKLSFKNNEYFVVVTWDGNIAVGRGGERNVILPKIPHVFFGHTHPNEVCMPSPTDLENMLDALCSGAIIEVVVSRLCSFVIRLRRPLNASEYDKFFMLVEQYKRGRINIDRLLSELDKIDSIEVQVKIGH
;
A
#
# COMPACT_ATOMS: atom_id res chain seq x y z
N MET A 1 25.36 22.61 22.85
CA MET A 1 23.92 22.32 23.09
C MET A 1 23.11 23.09 22.06
N LYS A 2 22.45 22.42 21.10
CA LYS A 2 21.55 23.08 20.13
C LYS A 2 20.26 23.52 20.86
N ALA A 3 19.72 24.67 20.49
CA ALA A 3 18.48 25.18 21.05
C ALA A 3 17.30 24.22 20.77
N PRO A 4 16.39 24.00 21.74
CA PRO A 4 15.19 23.21 21.52
C PRO A 4 14.32 23.88 20.46
N GLY A 5 14.04 23.17 19.37
CA GLY A 5 13.21 23.67 18.26
C GLY A 5 13.94 23.96 16.95
N THR A 6 15.25 23.70 16.85
CA THR A 6 15.93 23.70 15.55
C THR A 6 15.50 22.47 14.74
N VAL A 7 14.78 22.70 13.64
CA VAL A 7 14.48 21.67 12.64
C VAL A 7 15.84 21.18 12.11
N PRO A 8 16.13 19.85 12.14
CA PRO A 8 17.36 19.34 11.56
C PRO A 8 17.49 19.83 10.12
N SER A 9 18.72 20.14 9.69
CA SER A 9 18.95 20.51 8.28
C SER A 9 18.50 19.37 7.36
N GLY A 10 18.15 19.65 6.10
CA GLY A 10 17.75 18.61 5.13
C GLY A 10 18.69 17.41 5.11
N ALA A 11 20.01 17.66 5.19
CA ALA A 11 21.04 16.62 5.24
C ALA A 11 21.05 15.75 6.53
N GLU A 12 20.61 16.29 7.68
CA GLU A 12 20.47 15.51 8.93
C GLU A 12 19.24 14.59 8.86
N TRP A 13 18.16 15.03 8.19
CA TRP A 13 17.00 14.18 7.88
C TRP A 13 17.34 13.11 6.86
N ASP A 14 18.03 13.45 5.77
CA ASP A 14 18.33 12.51 4.69
C ASP A 14 19.18 11.33 5.18
N ALA A 15 20.14 11.56 6.09
CA ALA A 15 20.95 10.48 6.66
C ALA A 15 20.16 9.58 7.62
N GLU A 16 19.32 10.17 8.49
CA GLU A 16 18.48 9.42 9.43
C GLU A 16 17.40 8.62 8.67
N LEU A 17 16.76 9.23 7.67
CA LEU A 17 15.75 8.58 6.83
C LEU A 17 16.37 7.49 5.95
N ASN A 18 17.54 7.71 5.33
CA ASN A 18 18.21 6.66 4.55
C ASN A 18 18.66 5.47 5.41
N GLN A 19 19.09 5.72 6.65
CA GLN A 19 19.45 4.65 7.59
C GLN A 19 18.22 3.86 8.06
N ILE A 20 17.08 4.53 8.26
CA ILE A 20 15.86 3.89 8.75
C ILE A 20 15.12 3.15 7.63
N PHE A 21 15.07 3.72 6.42
CA PHE A 21 14.27 3.16 5.33
C PHE A 21 14.96 2.05 4.54
N GLY A 22 16.28 1.86 4.70
CA GLY A 22 17.05 0.72 4.17
C GLY A 22 16.51 0.17 2.83
N ASN A 23 16.15 -1.11 2.82
CA ASN A 23 15.45 -1.76 1.70
C ASN A 23 13.92 -1.77 1.85
N THR A 24 13.35 -1.08 2.84
CA THR A 24 11.90 -1.07 3.13
C THR A 24 11.10 -0.63 1.92
N GLY A 25 11.52 0.44 1.23
CA GLY A 25 10.81 0.93 0.05
C GLY A 25 10.74 -0.10 -1.07
N VAL A 26 11.87 -0.77 -1.33
CA VAL A 26 11.96 -1.88 -2.30
C VAL A 26 11.04 -3.03 -1.88
N ILE A 27 11.07 -3.47 -0.63
CA ILE A 27 10.22 -4.57 -0.15
C ILE A 27 8.73 -4.22 -0.31
N VAL A 28 8.32 -3.02 0.11
CA VAL A 28 6.93 -2.55 0.03
C VAL A 28 6.48 -2.45 -1.42
N ALA A 29 7.30 -1.88 -2.32
CA ALA A 29 7.01 -1.84 -3.75
C ALA A 29 6.88 -3.24 -4.38
N ARG A 30 7.73 -4.18 -3.96
CA ARG A 30 7.76 -5.54 -4.50
C ARG A 30 6.60 -6.40 -4.02
N LEU A 31 6.18 -6.23 -2.78
CA LEU A 31 4.92 -6.78 -2.28
C LEU A 31 3.73 -6.15 -3.01
N GLY A 32 3.80 -4.86 -3.36
CA GLY A 32 2.75 -4.23 -4.14
C GLY A 32 2.62 -4.79 -5.56
N ILE A 33 3.75 -5.02 -6.23
CA ILE A 33 3.77 -5.74 -7.52
C ILE A 33 3.23 -7.16 -7.34
N ALA A 34 3.63 -7.88 -6.29
CA ALA A 34 3.15 -9.23 -6.00
C ALA A 34 1.62 -9.27 -5.83
N PHE A 35 1.03 -8.29 -5.16
CA PHE A 35 -0.41 -8.16 -4.95
C PHE A 35 -1.16 -8.09 -6.28
N HIS A 36 -0.78 -7.15 -7.16
CA HIS A 36 -1.45 -6.99 -8.46
C HIS A 36 -1.25 -8.19 -9.37
N LEU A 37 -0.05 -8.79 -9.36
CA LEU A 37 0.21 -10.02 -10.09
C LEU A 37 -0.69 -11.17 -9.60
N ALA A 38 -0.84 -11.33 -8.28
CA ALA A 38 -1.69 -12.37 -7.72
C ALA A 38 -3.16 -12.17 -8.12
N THR A 39 -3.69 -10.94 -8.01
CA THR A 39 -5.08 -10.69 -8.41
C THR A 39 -5.30 -10.93 -9.90
N LEU A 40 -4.41 -10.41 -10.73
CA LEU A 40 -4.51 -10.58 -12.16
C LEU A 40 -4.56 -12.08 -12.54
N LEU A 41 -3.68 -12.88 -11.95
CA LEU A 41 -3.63 -14.31 -12.24
C LEU A 41 -4.85 -15.07 -11.70
N GLU A 42 -5.38 -14.66 -10.55
CA GLU A 42 -6.62 -15.22 -10.01
C GLU A 42 -7.82 -14.94 -10.93
N GLU A 43 -7.88 -13.77 -11.57
CA GLU A 43 -8.92 -13.41 -12.54
C GLU A 43 -8.80 -14.25 -13.82
N TYR A 44 -7.59 -14.38 -14.36
CA TYR A 44 -7.35 -15.12 -15.60
C TYR A 44 -7.45 -16.64 -15.42
N THR A 45 -7.08 -17.18 -14.26
CA THR A 45 -7.06 -18.62 -14.00
C THR A 45 -7.44 -18.89 -12.55
N PRO A 46 -8.75 -19.04 -12.28
CA PRO A 46 -9.25 -19.37 -10.95
C PRO A 46 -8.59 -20.65 -10.44
N SER A 47 -7.95 -20.60 -9.26
CA SER A 47 -7.01 -21.61 -8.69
C SER A 47 -5.52 -21.35 -8.92
N THR A 48 -5.15 -20.15 -9.39
CA THR A 48 -3.76 -19.68 -9.38
C THR A 48 -3.46 -18.93 -8.08
N CYS A 49 -2.25 -19.07 -7.55
CA CYS A 49 -1.77 -18.24 -6.46
C CYS A 49 -0.26 -18.06 -6.48
N LEU A 50 0.22 -17.07 -5.74
CA LEU A 50 1.64 -16.79 -5.60
C LEU A 50 2.24 -17.72 -4.54
N LEU A 51 3.27 -18.49 -4.87
CA LEU A 51 4.00 -19.32 -3.90
C LEU A 51 5.10 -18.53 -3.19
N GLN A 52 5.73 -17.59 -3.90
CA GLN A 52 6.93 -16.92 -3.43
C GLN A 52 7.13 -15.57 -4.10
N ALA A 53 7.40 -14.54 -3.31
CA ALA A 53 7.94 -13.26 -3.76
C ALA A 53 9.10 -12.90 -2.83
N GLU A 54 10.33 -13.14 -3.30
CA GLU A 54 11.53 -12.86 -2.51
C GLU A 54 12.70 -12.44 -3.41
N GLU A 55 13.72 -11.87 -2.78
CA GLU A 55 14.97 -11.52 -3.44
C GLU A 55 15.92 -12.73 -3.51
N GLN A 56 16.37 -13.08 -4.71
CA GLN A 56 17.36 -14.11 -4.99
C GLN A 56 18.47 -13.54 -5.88
N ASN A 57 19.72 -13.53 -5.41
CA ASN A 57 20.88 -13.01 -6.15
C ASN A 57 20.67 -11.57 -6.67
N ASN A 58 20.18 -10.67 -5.82
CA ASN A 58 19.84 -9.27 -6.14
C ASN A 58 18.76 -9.11 -7.22
N LYS A 59 17.90 -10.13 -7.39
CA LYS A 59 16.75 -10.10 -8.30
C LYS A 59 15.52 -10.56 -7.56
N TRP A 60 14.42 -9.84 -7.70
CA TRP A 60 13.15 -10.32 -7.18
C TRP A 60 12.62 -11.42 -8.08
N VAL A 61 12.27 -12.56 -7.46
CA VAL A 61 11.71 -13.72 -8.12
C VAL A 61 10.28 -13.93 -7.62
N TYR A 62 9.35 -13.87 -8.56
CA TYR A 62 7.93 -14.17 -8.33
C TYR A 62 7.63 -15.55 -8.87
N VAL A 63 7.24 -16.48 -7.99
CA VAL A 63 6.88 -17.86 -8.36
C VAL A 63 5.40 -18.06 -8.16
N PHE A 64 4.70 -18.39 -9.24
CA PHE A 64 3.27 -18.69 -9.22
C PHE A 64 3.02 -20.19 -9.31
N TYR A 65 1.85 -20.59 -8.82
CA TYR A 65 1.26 -21.90 -8.97
C TYR A 65 -0.07 -21.74 -9.68
N ALA A 66 -0.27 -22.41 -10.81
CA ALA A 66 -1.55 -22.50 -11.48
C ALA A 66 -2.01 -23.96 -11.53
N LYS A 67 -3.23 -24.24 -11.08
CA LYS A 67 -3.84 -25.56 -11.23
C LYS A 67 -4.32 -25.73 -12.68
N ASN A 68 -4.01 -26.86 -13.30
CA ASN A 68 -4.38 -27.18 -14.69
C ASN A 68 -3.82 -26.16 -15.70
N CYS A 69 -2.50 -26.07 -15.82
CA CYS A 69 -1.88 -25.22 -16.82
C CYS A 69 -2.32 -25.64 -18.23
N PRO A 70 -3.02 -24.78 -18.98
CA PRO A 70 -3.64 -25.17 -20.24
C PRO A 70 -2.60 -25.69 -21.25
N ASP A 71 -1.45 -25.01 -21.36
CA ASP A 71 -0.24 -25.43 -22.08
C ASP A 71 0.91 -24.40 -21.90
N LYS A 72 2.02 -24.55 -22.65
CA LYS A 72 3.15 -23.59 -22.68
C LYS A 72 2.77 -22.20 -23.23
N SER A 73 1.79 -22.11 -24.13
CA SER A 73 1.39 -20.84 -24.74
C SER A 73 0.73 -19.92 -23.72
N TRP A 74 -0.05 -20.49 -22.80
CA TRP A 74 -0.62 -19.75 -21.66
C TRP A 74 0.47 -19.07 -20.80
N LEU A 75 1.57 -19.76 -20.53
CA LEU A 75 2.67 -19.22 -19.72
C LEU A 75 3.35 -18.03 -20.40
N GLU A 76 3.53 -18.12 -21.72
CA GLU A 76 4.10 -17.06 -22.56
C GLU A 76 3.16 -15.85 -22.63
N GLU A 77 1.85 -16.08 -22.82
CA GLU A 77 0.83 -15.03 -22.83
C GLU A 77 0.73 -14.30 -21.50
N VAL A 78 0.67 -15.03 -20.39
CA VAL A 78 0.61 -14.47 -19.04
C VAL A 78 1.89 -13.68 -18.73
N THR A 79 3.05 -14.21 -19.08
CA THR A 79 4.33 -13.51 -18.88
C THR A 79 4.38 -12.23 -19.72
N ALA A 80 4.01 -12.31 -21.00
CA ALA A 80 3.98 -11.14 -21.89
C ALA A 80 2.95 -10.09 -21.46
N TYR A 81 1.79 -10.52 -20.96
CA TYR A 81 0.77 -9.61 -20.43
C TYR A 81 1.26 -8.92 -19.15
N ILE A 82 1.84 -9.68 -18.21
CA ILE A 82 2.44 -9.17 -16.99
C ILE A 82 3.54 -8.15 -17.32
N GLU A 83 4.45 -8.52 -18.22
CA GLU A 83 5.51 -7.63 -18.68
C GLU A 83 4.88 -6.38 -19.31
N SER A 84 3.99 -6.49 -20.29
CA SER A 84 3.40 -5.30 -20.95
C SER A 84 2.63 -4.37 -19.99
N THR A 85 1.99 -4.93 -18.97
CA THR A 85 1.18 -4.18 -17.99
C THR A 85 2.04 -3.54 -16.91
N LEU A 86 3.09 -4.24 -16.46
CA LEU A 86 3.91 -3.83 -15.32
C LEU A 86 5.30 -3.32 -15.71
N THR A 87 5.75 -3.38 -16.98
CA THR A 87 7.08 -2.92 -17.42
C THR A 87 7.35 -1.45 -17.03
N LYS A 88 6.30 -0.63 -16.92
CA LYS A 88 6.43 0.76 -16.46
C LYS A 88 6.77 0.89 -14.97
N HIS A 89 6.57 -0.17 -14.20
CA HIS A 89 6.70 -0.24 -12.75
C HIS A 89 7.71 -1.29 -12.27
N LEU A 90 8.05 -2.27 -13.10
CA LEU A 90 9.12 -3.25 -12.86
C LEU A 90 10.47 -2.56 -13.02
N LEU A 91 11.38 -2.79 -12.07
CA LEU A 91 12.77 -2.39 -12.29
C LEU A 91 13.43 -3.37 -13.26
N SER A 92 14.43 -2.89 -14.00
CA SER A 92 15.23 -3.71 -14.92
C SER A 92 15.88 -4.95 -14.28
N THR A 93 15.92 -5.02 -12.95
CA THR A 93 16.49 -6.11 -12.15
C THR A 93 15.48 -7.19 -11.79
N ASP A 94 14.19 -6.96 -11.96
CA ASP A 94 13.15 -7.90 -11.55
C ASP A 94 13.05 -9.06 -12.53
N ARG A 95 12.84 -10.28 -12.01
CA ARG A 95 12.68 -11.48 -12.82
C ARG A 95 11.39 -12.19 -12.42
N ILE A 96 10.43 -12.18 -13.32
CA ILE A 96 9.18 -12.90 -13.13
C ILE A 96 9.39 -14.33 -13.62
N VAL A 97 9.09 -15.30 -12.75
CA VAL A 97 9.25 -16.73 -13.07
C VAL A 97 7.94 -17.44 -12.79
N VAL A 98 7.06 -17.44 -13.78
CA VAL A 98 5.84 -18.24 -13.70
C VAL A 98 6.22 -19.71 -13.80
N LYS A 99 5.81 -20.52 -12.83
CA LYS A 99 6.00 -21.97 -12.86
C LYS A 99 4.64 -22.65 -12.87
N CYS A 100 4.55 -23.74 -13.61
CA CYS A 100 3.40 -24.62 -13.56
C CYS A 100 3.72 -25.81 -12.64
N PHE A 101 2.78 -26.21 -11.80
CA PHE A 101 2.88 -27.46 -11.04
C PHE A 101 1.54 -28.19 -11.08
N ASP A 102 1.59 -29.52 -11.25
CA ASP A 102 0.38 -30.34 -11.33
C ASP A 102 -0.28 -30.61 -9.97
N ASN A 103 0.43 -30.35 -8.86
CA ASN A 103 -0.09 -30.48 -7.50
C ASN A 103 0.30 -29.26 -6.65
N PRO A 104 -0.61 -28.71 -5.83
CA PRO A 104 -0.29 -27.59 -4.96
C PRO A 104 0.73 -28.04 -3.92
N ILE A 105 1.84 -27.31 -3.83
CA ILE A 105 2.86 -27.51 -2.78
C ILE A 105 2.30 -26.95 -1.46
N GLY A 106 1.36 -27.68 -0.84
CA GLY A 106 0.88 -27.41 0.52
C GLY A 106 0.45 -25.96 0.82
N SER A 107 0.51 -25.58 2.10
CA SER A 107 0.01 -24.34 2.72
C SER A 107 0.76 -23.04 2.33
N SER A 108 1.45 -23.00 1.19
CA SER A 108 2.33 -21.89 0.78
C SER A 108 1.69 -20.89 -0.20
N CYS A 109 0.39 -21.06 -0.49
CA CYS A 109 -0.38 -20.26 -1.42
C CYS A 109 -0.68 -18.87 -0.84
N LEU A 110 -0.06 -17.82 -1.39
CA LEU A 110 -0.28 -16.42 -1.04
C LEU A 110 -1.29 -15.82 -2.01
N HIS A 111 -2.44 -15.43 -1.47
CA HIS A 111 -3.47 -14.66 -2.15
C HIS A 111 -3.22 -13.15 -1.97
N ALA A 112 -3.87 -12.32 -2.78
CA ALA A 112 -3.77 -10.87 -2.70
C ALA A 112 -3.97 -10.35 -1.26
N ASP A 113 -4.98 -10.86 -0.54
CA ASP A 113 -5.25 -10.50 0.86
C ASP A 113 -4.03 -10.79 1.76
N SER A 114 -3.45 -12.00 1.67
CA SER A 114 -2.27 -12.37 2.45
C SER A 114 -1.03 -11.53 2.13
N ILE A 115 -0.86 -11.12 0.87
CA ILE A 115 0.25 -10.25 0.45
C ILE A 115 0.08 -8.85 1.04
N SER A 116 -1.13 -8.29 0.98
CA SER A 116 -1.41 -6.97 1.56
C SER A 116 -1.25 -6.95 3.09
N ILE A 117 -1.54 -8.06 3.79
CA ILE A 117 -1.26 -8.22 5.22
C ILE A 117 0.25 -8.18 5.48
N LYS A 118 1.05 -8.95 4.73
CA LYS A 118 2.52 -8.90 4.86
C LYS A 118 3.08 -7.52 4.56
N MET A 119 2.51 -6.82 3.58
CA MET A 119 2.89 -5.44 3.27
C MET A 119 2.57 -4.49 4.43
N LEU A 120 1.41 -4.66 5.07
CA LEU A 120 1.04 -3.90 6.27
C LEU A 120 2.01 -4.18 7.42
N GLU A 121 2.39 -5.43 7.67
CA GLU A 121 3.38 -5.79 8.69
C GLU A 121 4.73 -5.07 8.46
N VAL A 122 5.19 -5.00 7.21
CA VAL A 122 6.42 -4.27 6.85
C VAL A 122 6.26 -2.77 7.11
N VAL A 123 5.13 -2.18 6.71
CA VAL A 123 4.81 -0.77 6.93
C VAL A 123 4.73 -0.44 8.42
N GLU A 124 4.06 -1.28 9.21
CA GLU A 124 3.89 -1.12 10.66
C GLU A 124 5.22 -1.16 11.41
N ASN A 125 6.11 -2.07 11.02
CA ASN A 125 7.38 -2.24 11.71
C ASN A 125 8.44 -1.20 11.31
N ASN A 126 8.35 -0.62 10.10
CA ASN A 126 9.43 0.21 9.55
C ASN A 126 9.02 1.66 9.27
N ILE A 127 7.79 1.92 8.83
CA ILE A 127 7.35 3.26 8.39
C ILE A 127 6.50 3.95 9.46
N MET A 128 5.52 3.25 10.04
CA MET A 128 4.62 3.84 11.04
C MET A 128 5.33 4.43 12.28
N PRO A 129 6.42 3.86 12.81
CA PRO A 129 7.14 4.46 13.94
C PRO A 129 7.73 5.84 13.60
N ILE A 130 8.11 6.06 12.34
CA ILE A 130 8.62 7.34 11.85
C ILE A 130 7.46 8.34 11.74
N LEU A 131 6.35 7.94 11.12
CA LEU A 131 5.15 8.77 11.03
C LEU A 131 4.64 9.16 12.43
N HIS A 132 4.71 8.23 13.40
CA HIS A 132 4.39 8.52 14.79
C HIS A 132 5.33 9.55 15.41
N LYS A 133 6.65 9.38 15.27
CA LYS A 133 7.63 10.40 15.70
C LYS A 133 7.37 11.77 15.07
N LEU A 134 6.95 11.79 13.81
CA LEU A 134 6.62 13.00 13.06
C LEU A 134 5.31 13.66 13.50
N SER A 135 4.31 12.90 13.97
CA SER A 135 3.02 13.45 14.42
C SER A 135 3.12 14.33 15.67
N PHE A 136 4.20 14.21 16.44
CA PHE A 136 4.51 15.12 17.56
C PHE A 136 5.06 16.47 17.13
N LYS A 137 5.31 16.67 15.84
CA LYS A 137 5.69 17.98 15.28
C LYS A 137 4.43 18.77 14.95
N ASN A 138 4.52 20.10 14.96
CA ASN A 138 3.39 21.00 14.66
C ASN A 138 3.09 21.13 13.16
N ASN A 139 3.55 20.22 12.30
CA ASN A 139 3.26 20.24 10.87
C ASN A 139 2.77 18.86 10.43
N GLU A 140 2.06 18.81 9.30
CA GLU A 140 1.73 17.56 8.64
C GLU A 140 2.94 17.07 7.85
N TYR A 141 3.26 15.79 7.97
CA TYR A 141 4.28 15.10 7.21
C TYR A 141 3.65 13.95 6.45
N PHE A 142 4.31 13.53 5.38
CA PHE A 142 3.91 12.35 4.64
C PHE A 142 5.12 11.51 4.25
N VAL A 143 4.86 10.22 4.06
CA VAL A 143 5.77 9.24 3.49
C VAL A 143 5.04 8.58 2.33
N VAL A 144 5.70 8.51 1.19
CA VAL A 144 5.21 7.79 0.01
C VAL A 144 6.24 6.76 -0.42
N VAL A 145 5.78 5.57 -0.78
CA VAL A 145 6.60 4.54 -1.43
C VAL A 145 6.10 4.37 -2.85
N THR A 146 6.96 4.67 -3.82
CA THR A 146 6.66 4.55 -5.24
C THR A 146 6.86 3.11 -5.74
N TRP A 147 6.35 2.83 -6.94
CA TRP A 147 6.42 1.49 -7.56
C TRP A 147 7.84 0.97 -7.83
N ASP A 148 8.80 1.88 -7.96
CA ASP A 148 10.22 1.57 -8.11
C ASP A 148 10.95 1.36 -6.76
N GLY A 149 10.23 1.49 -5.64
CA GLY A 149 10.78 1.32 -4.30
C GLY A 149 11.45 2.56 -3.72
N ASN A 150 11.40 3.70 -4.40
CA ASN A 150 11.85 4.96 -3.81
C ASN A 150 10.91 5.38 -2.66
N ILE A 151 11.50 5.96 -1.61
CA ILE A 151 10.76 6.57 -0.52
C ILE A 151 10.97 8.07 -0.58
N ALA A 152 9.89 8.82 -0.55
CA ALA A 152 9.94 10.26 -0.36
C ALA A 152 9.22 10.64 0.94
N VAL A 153 9.86 11.53 1.71
CA VAL A 153 9.26 12.14 2.89
C VAL A 153 9.07 13.61 2.60
N GLY A 154 7.87 14.10 2.85
CA GLY A 154 7.56 15.51 2.67
C GLY A 154 6.85 16.11 3.86
N ARG A 155 6.70 17.43 3.79
CA ARG A 155 6.04 18.24 4.80
C ARG A 155 4.99 19.10 4.12
N GLY A 156 3.75 19.03 4.60
CA GLY A 156 2.68 19.96 4.27
C GLY A 156 2.66 21.17 5.20
N GLY A 157 2.03 22.25 4.73
CA GLY A 157 1.54 23.30 5.63
C GLY A 157 0.29 22.81 6.39
N GLU A 158 -0.06 23.44 7.52
CA GLU A 158 -1.29 23.13 8.25
C GLU A 158 -2.48 23.08 7.27
N ARG A 159 -3.14 21.92 7.15
CA ARG A 159 -4.37 21.70 6.38
C ARG A 159 -4.27 21.86 4.85
N ASN A 160 -3.07 21.86 4.28
CA ASN A 160 -2.87 22.03 2.83
C ASN A 160 -1.80 21.06 2.26
N VAL A 161 -1.84 19.79 2.64
CA VAL A 161 -1.13 18.76 1.87
C VAL A 161 -1.91 18.57 0.56
N ILE A 162 -1.53 19.30 -0.49
CA ILE A 162 -1.91 18.91 -1.85
C ILE A 162 -1.02 17.72 -2.19
N LEU A 163 -1.58 16.51 -2.10
CA LEU A 163 -0.88 15.30 -2.50
C LEU A 163 -0.55 15.42 -3.99
N PRO A 164 0.73 15.48 -4.37
CA PRO A 164 1.06 15.31 -5.78
C PRO A 164 0.54 13.94 -6.20
N LYS A 165 -0.14 13.86 -7.35
CA LYS A 165 -0.63 12.61 -7.94
C LYS A 165 0.54 11.75 -8.42
N ILE A 166 1.35 11.29 -7.48
CA ILE A 166 2.50 10.42 -7.70
C ILE A 166 1.96 8.99 -7.65
N PRO A 167 2.12 8.17 -8.70
CA PRO A 167 1.80 6.76 -8.63
C PRO A 167 2.60 6.08 -7.51
N HIS A 168 1.92 5.47 -6.55
CA HIS A 168 2.54 4.87 -5.38
C HIS A 168 1.86 3.55 -5.00
N VAL A 169 2.57 2.75 -4.21
CA VAL A 169 2.05 1.51 -3.62
C VAL A 169 1.53 1.73 -2.20
N PHE A 170 2.14 2.67 -1.49
CA PHE A 170 1.83 3.03 -0.12
C PHE A 170 1.94 4.53 0.03
N PHE A 171 0.99 5.09 0.77
CA PHE A 171 1.06 6.45 1.25
C PHE A 171 0.63 6.50 2.71
N GLY A 172 1.29 7.36 3.48
CA GLY A 172 0.88 7.64 4.83
C GLY A 172 1.21 9.07 5.23
N HIS A 173 0.30 9.73 5.93
CA HIS A 173 0.51 11.07 6.45
C HIS A 173 0.19 11.19 7.92
N THR A 174 0.67 12.28 8.53
CA THR A 174 0.45 12.56 9.93
C THR A 174 -0.62 13.62 10.13
N HIS A 175 -1.45 13.45 11.15
CA HIS A 175 -2.20 14.57 11.74
C HIS A 175 -1.46 15.10 12.97
N PRO A 176 -1.19 16.42 13.08
CA PRO A 176 -0.48 16.98 14.22
C PRO A 176 -1.31 17.01 15.51
N ASN A 177 -2.60 16.68 15.43
CA ASN A 177 -3.52 16.61 16.56
C ASN A 177 -3.60 15.17 17.13
N GLU A 178 -4.54 14.93 18.04
CA GLU A 178 -4.72 13.64 18.70
C GLU A 178 -5.60 12.66 17.89
N VAL A 179 -6.15 13.10 16.74
CA VAL A 179 -7.18 12.39 15.99
C VAL A 179 -6.65 11.91 14.64
N CYS A 180 -6.64 10.60 14.42
CA CYS A 180 -6.22 9.97 13.17
C CYS A 180 -7.39 9.75 12.20
N MET A 181 -8.58 10.25 12.52
CA MET A 181 -9.75 10.12 11.64
C MET A 181 -9.52 10.93 10.37
N PRO A 182 -9.64 10.31 9.18
CA PRO A 182 -9.43 11.00 7.92
C PRO A 182 -10.53 12.04 7.69
N SER A 183 -10.14 13.20 7.16
CA SER A 183 -11.09 14.18 6.63
C SER A 183 -11.77 13.64 5.36
N PRO A 184 -12.87 14.27 4.88
CA PRO A 184 -13.44 13.93 3.58
C PRO A 184 -12.42 13.99 2.44
N THR A 185 -11.53 14.98 2.43
CA THR A 185 -10.46 15.11 1.43
C THR A 185 -9.46 13.96 1.49
N ASP A 186 -9.11 13.51 2.70
CA ASP A 186 -8.23 12.33 2.86
C ASP A 186 -8.89 11.09 2.26
N LEU A 187 -10.18 10.87 2.54
CA LEU A 187 -10.92 9.72 2.02
C LEU A 187 -11.09 9.76 0.49
N GLU A 188 -11.33 10.94 -0.10
CA GLU A 188 -11.36 11.12 -1.56
C GLU A 188 -10.00 10.75 -2.17
N ASN A 189 -8.90 11.23 -1.59
CA ASN A 189 -7.56 10.92 -2.06
C ASN A 189 -7.21 9.44 -1.90
N MET A 190 -7.61 8.81 -0.77
CA MET A 190 -7.42 7.39 -0.55
C MET A 190 -8.18 6.57 -1.60
N LEU A 191 -9.44 6.90 -1.87
CA LEU A 191 -10.21 6.22 -2.92
C LEU A 191 -9.54 6.34 -4.29
N ASP A 192 -9.13 7.54 -4.68
CA ASP A 192 -8.41 7.79 -5.93
C ASP A 192 -7.10 6.98 -6.00
N ALA A 193 -6.34 6.92 -4.90
CA ALA A 193 -5.09 6.20 -4.81
C ALA A 193 -5.29 4.68 -4.91
N LEU A 194 -6.24 4.12 -4.15
CA LEU A 194 -6.57 2.70 -4.18
C LEU A 194 -7.04 2.26 -5.57
N CYS A 195 -7.83 3.09 -6.27
CA CYS A 195 -8.22 2.84 -7.66
C CYS A 195 -7.08 3.00 -8.66
N SER A 196 -6.06 3.78 -8.32
CA SER A 196 -4.85 3.95 -9.12
C SER A 196 -3.78 2.89 -8.82
N GLY A 197 -4.08 1.91 -7.95
CA GLY A 197 -3.24 0.77 -7.64
C GLY A 197 -2.49 0.84 -6.31
N ALA A 198 -2.65 1.91 -5.51
CA ALA A 198 -2.16 1.91 -4.14
C ALA A 198 -2.83 0.79 -3.32
N ILE A 199 -2.13 0.24 -2.35
CA ILE A 199 -2.60 -0.94 -1.61
C ILE A 199 -2.89 -0.58 -0.16
N ILE A 200 -2.12 0.35 0.42
CA ILE A 200 -2.23 0.74 1.82
C ILE A 200 -2.14 2.26 1.93
N GLU A 201 -3.10 2.84 2.63
CA GLU A 201 -3.16 4.25 2.99
C GLU A 201 -3.25 4.39 4.51
N VAL A 202 -2.48 5.32 5.10
CA VAL A 202 -2.39 5.46 6.55
C VAL A 202 -2.48 6.92 6.99
N VAL A 203 -3.24 7.17 8.05
CA VAL A 203 -3.18 8.41 8.82
C VAL A 203 -2.66 8.11 10.21
N VAL A 204 -1.58 8.78 10.62
CA VAL A 204 -0.98 8.63 11.95
C VAL A 204 -1.16 9.91 12.75
N SER A 205 -1.79 9.82 13.92
CA SER A 205 -1.82 10.90 14.91
C SER A 205 -0.93 10.57 16.10
N ARG A 206 -0.91 11.45 17.11
CA ARG A 206 -0.19 11.21 18.36
C ARG A 206 -0.73 10.03 19.17
N LEU A 207 -2.04 9.80 19.11
CA LEU A 207 -2.74 8.83 19.96
C LEU A 207 -3.31 7.64 19.20
N CYS A 208 -3.40 7.71 17.87
CA CYS A 208 -3.97 6.61 17.09
C CYS A 208 -3.42 6.56 15.67
N SER A 209 -3.75 5.49 14.96
CA SER A 209 -3.61 5.37 13.52
C SER A 209 -4.90 4.89 12.87
N PHE A 210 -5.18 5.38 11.68
CA PHE A 210 -6.18 4.88 10.76
C PHE A 210 -5.44 4.24 9.59
N VAL A 211 -5.81 3.00 9.26
CA VAL A 211 -5.25 2.26 8.14
C VAL A 211 -6.42 1.80 7.27
N ILE A 212 -6.30 1.98 5.96
CA ILE A 212 -7.14 1.29 4.98
C ILE A 212 -6.23 0.54 4.01
N ARG A 213 -6.54 -0.74 3.77
CA ARG A 213 -5.80 -1.59 2.84
C ARG A 213 -6.73 -2.29 1.85
N LEU A 214 -6.24 -2.61 0.66
CA LEU A 214 -6.92 -3.52 -0.26
C LEU A 214 -6.69 -4.98 0.14
N ARG A 215 -7.77 -5.76 0.18
CA ARG A 215 -7.77 -7.22 0.20
C ARG A 215 -7.74 -7.80 -1.21
N ARG A 216 -8.35 -7.07 -2.15
CA ARG A 216 -8.36 -7.27 -3.61
C ARG A 216 -8.70 -5.92 -4.28
N PRO A 217 -8.48 -5.73 -5.59
CA PRO A 217 -8.86 -4.51 -6.28
C PRO A 217 -10.35 -4.21 -6.15
N LEU A 218 -10.66 -2.92 -5.99
CA LEU A 218 -12.03 -2.40 -5.96
C LEU A 218 -12.71 -2.63 -7.31
N ASN A 219 -13.91 -3.19 -7.29
CA ASN A 219 -14.78 -3.17 -8.47
C ASN A 219 -15.59 -1.86 -8.54
N ALA A 220 -16.24 -1.61 -9.68
CA ALA A 220 -17.00 -0.38 -9.91
C ALA A 220 -18.12 -0.12 -8.88
N SER A 221 -18.82 -1.18 -8.45
CA SER A 221 -19.89 -1.06 -7.44
C SER A 221 -19.35 -0.69 -6.07
N GLU A 222 -18.20 -1.26 -5.70
CA GLU A 222 -17.49 -0.95 -4.44
C GLU A 222 -16.93 0.47 -4.45
N TYR A 223 -16.38 0.92 -5.59
CA TYR A 223 -15.98 2.30 -5.80
C TYR A 223 -17.15 3.26 -5.60
N ASP A 224 -18.27 3.03 -6.29
CA ASP A 224 -19.47 3.88 -6.18
C ASP A 224 -19.98 3.92 -4.74
N LYS A 225 -19.98 2.77 -4.05
CA LYS A 225 -20.37 2.68 -2.64
C LYS A 225 -19.43 3.50 -1.76
N PHE A 226 -18.11 3.36 -1.90
CA PHE A 226 -17.14 4.14 -1.13
C PHE A 226 -17.34 5.64 -1.41
N PHE A 227 -17.36 6.06 -2.67
CA PHE A 227 -17.58 7.45 -3.06
C PHE A 227 -18.85 8.05 -2.43
N MET A 228 -19.96 7.31 -2.47
CA MET A 228 -21.23 7.73 -1.87
C MET A 228 -21.16 7.87 -0.34
N LEU A 229 -20.37 7.05 0.35
CA LEU A 229 -20.14 7.18 1.79
C LEU A 229 -19.34 8.44 2.11
N VAL A 230 -18.30 8.74 1.33
CA VAL A 230 -17.51 9.96 1.49
C VAL A 230 -18.36 11.21 1.29
N GLU A 231 -19.20 11.25 0.25
CA GLU A 231 -20.12 12.36 0.00
C GLU A 231 -21.16 12.54 1.11
N GLN A 232 -21.66 11.46 1.70
CA GLN A 232 -22.57 11.53 2.84
C GLN A 232 -21.87 12.06 4.09
N TYR A 233 -20.64 11.61 4.35
CA TYR A 233 -19.82 12.07 5.48
C TYR A 233 -19.49 13.55 5.36
N LYS A 234 -19.02 13.99 4.18
CA LYS A 234 -18.75 15.38 3.83
C LYS A 234 -19.95 16.31 4.05
N ARG A 235 -21.16 15.82 3.74
CA ARG A 235 -22.42 16.55 3.93
C ARG A 235 -22.99 16.45 5.35
N GLY A 236 -22.28 15.79 6.28
CA GLY A 236 -22.72 15.59 7.67
C GLY A 236 -23.96 14.69 7.82
N ARG A 237 -24.28 13.87 6.80
CA ARG A 237 -25.45 12.96 6.82
C ARG A 237 -25.16 11.69 7.60
N ILE A 238 -23.90 11.30 7.68
CA ILE A 238 -23.41 10.21 8.53
C ILE A 238 -22.25 10.73 9.37
N ASN A 239 -22.10 10.19 10.58
CA ASN A 239 -20.95 10.46 11.44
C ASN A 239 -19.82 9.45 11.15
N ILE A 240 -18.69 9.62 11.84
CA ILE A 240 -17.52 8.75 11.64
C ILE A 240 -17.78 7.29 11.98
N ASP A 241 -18.50 6.99 13.07
CA ASP A 241 -18.81 5.61 13.47
C ASP A 241 -19.63 4.89 12.39
N ARG A 242 -20.61 5.59 11.81
CA ARG A 242 -21.41 5.06 10.71
C ARG A 242 -20.59 4.89 9.43
N LEU A 243 -19.71 5.84 9.13
CA LEU A 243 -18.79 5.73 7.99
C LEU A 243 -17.92 4.47 8.13
N LEU A 244 -17.24 4.30 9.25
CA LEU A 244 -16.37 3.14 9.50
C LEU A 244 -17.14 1.81 9.39
N SER A 245 -18.34 1.75 9.98
CA SER A 245 -19.20 0.56 9.90
C SER A 245 -19.67 0.23 8.47
N GLU A 246 -19.83 1.21 7.60
CA GLU A 246 -20.23 0.97 6.20
C GLU A 246 -19.03 0.67 5.30
N LEU A 247 -17.86 1.25 5.58
CA LEU A 247 -16.59 0.91 4.90
C LEU A 247 -16.20 -0.54 5.17
N ASP A 248 -16.38 -1.05 6.39
CA ASP A 248 -16.13 -2.45 6.76
C ASP A 248 -16.99 -3.46 5.97
N LYS A 249 -18.07 -3.00 5.34
CA LYS A 249 -18.94 -3.81 4.46
C LYS A 249 -18.51 -3.75 2.98
N ILE A 250 -17.35 -3.21 2.67
CA ILE A 250 -16.78 -3.24 1.32
C ILE A 250 -15.73 -4.35 1.31
N ASP A 251 -16.08 -5.48 0.70
CA ASP A 251 -15.29 -6.72 0.77
C ASP A 251 -13.85 -6.58 0.28
N SER A 252 -13.60 -5.66 -0.65
CA SER A 252 -12.27 -5.36 -1.19
C SER A 252 -11.34 -4.61 -0.26
N ILE A 253 -11.83 -3.98 0.80
CA ILE A 253 -11.00 -3.21 1.72
C ILE A 253 -11.06 -3.78 3.12
N GLU A 254 -10.05 -3.43 3.90
CA GLU A 254 -10.09 -3.57 5.35
C GLU A 254 -9.70 -2.24 5.97
N VAL A 255 -10.45 -1.81 6.98
CA VAL A 255 -10.19 -0.58 7.73
C VAL A 255 -9.82 -0.95 9.16
N GLN A 256 -8.70 -0.41 9.64
CA GLN A 256 -8.26 -0.58 11.03
C GLN A 256 -8.08 0.78 11.68
N VAL A 257 -8.58 0.92 12.91
CA VAL A 257 -8.29 2.06 13.78
C VAL A 257 -7.61 1.52 15.04
N LYS A 258 -6.34 1.90 15.24
CA LYS A 258 -5.54 1.47 16.38
C LYS A 258 -5.36 2.63 17.33
N ILE A 259 -5.75 2.45 18.60
CA ILE A 259 -5.54 3.43 19.68
C ILE A 259 -4.30 3.01 20.46
N GLY A 260 -3.38 3.95 20.65
CA GLY A 260 -2.05 3.69 21.19
C GLY A 260 -1.05 3.28 20.10
N HIS A 261 0.22 3.62 20.33
CA HIS A 261 1.38 3.24 19.53
C HIS A 261 2.40 2.54 20.43
#